data_AF-A0A920VDP5-F1
#
_entry.id   AF-A0A920VDP5-F1
#
_cell.length_a   1.000
_cell.length_b   1.000
_cell.length_c   1.000
_cell.angle_alpha   90.00
_cell.angle_beta   90.00
_cell.angle_gamma   90.00
#
_symmetry.space_group_name_H-M   'P 1'
#
loop_
_entity.id
_entity.type
_entity.pdbx_description
1 polymer ?
#
loop_
_entity_poly.entity_id
_entity_poly.type
_entity_poly.pdbx_seq_one_letter_code
_entity_poly.pdbx_strand_id
1 'polypeptide(L)' 'MFSAELELNTPGFYEIDINYTSNDNEPIFAQASFALKAETSTPGLGSRAPASITHKASDAEGYLPYHKLYRP' A
#
# COMPACT_ATOMS: atom_id res chain seq x y z
N MET A 1 7.97 -18.80 -2.54
CA MET A 1 8.32 -17.53 -1.88
C MET A 1 8.80 -16.59 -2.97
N PHE A 2 8.16 -15.44 -3.14
CA PHE A 2 8.61 -14.38 -4.06
C PHE A 2 9.43 -13.36 -3.26
N SER A 3 10.52 -12.87 -3.84
CA SER A 3 11.39 -11.84 -3.26
C SER A 3 12.00 -10.99 -4.36
N ALA A 4 12.13 -9.70 -4.13
CA ALA A 4 12.83 -8.76 -5.00
C ALA A 4 13.81 -7.93 -4.17
N GLU A 5 14.96 -7.62 -4.76
CA GLU A 5 15.93 -6.67 -4.23
C GLU A 5 15.87 -5.40 -5.07
N LEU A 6 15.79 -4.25 -4.40
CA LEU A 6 15.55 -2.98 -5.06
C LEU A 6 16.55 -1.94 -4.54
N GLU A 7 17.38 -1.41 -5.43
CA GLU A 7 18.28 -0.29 -5.14
C GLU A 7 17.58 1.03 -5.47
N LEU A 8 17.21 1.79 -4.43
CA LEU A 8 16.56 3.09 -4.57
C LEU A 8 17.44 4.20 -4.02
N ASN A 9 17.77 5.17 -4.87
CA ASN A 9 18.64 6.30 -4.50
C ASN A 9 17.91 7.66 -4.54
N THR A 10 16.60 7.66 -4.78
CA THR A 10 15.80 8.88 -4.87
C THR A 10 14.67 8.84 -3.85
N PRO A 11 14.57 9.81 -2.93
CA PRO A 11 13.43 9.88 -2.02
C PRO A 11 12.12 10.05 -2.78
N GLY A 12 11.05 9.41 -2.32
CA GLY A 12 9.76 9.45 -2.99
C GLY A 12 8.78 8.40 -2.49
N PHE A 13 7.59 8.41 -3.08
CA PHE A 13 6.59 7.37 -2.91
C PHE A 13 6.72 6.37 -4.06
N TYR A 14 6.78 5.09 -3.71
CA TYR A 14 6.93 3.99 -4.65
C TYR A 14 5.76 3.04 -4.52
N GLU A 15 5.37 2.45 -5.65
CA GLU A 15 4.37 1.39 -5.75
C GLU A 15 5.00 0.20 -6.47
N ILE A 16 4.70 -1.00 -5.98
CA ILE A 16 5.09 -2.28 -6.57
C ILE A 16 3.81 -3.02 -6.93
N ASP A 17 3.63 -3.25 -8.23
CA ASP A 17 2.60 -4.14 -8.76
C ASP A 17 3.21 -5.51 -9.06
N ILE A 18 2.69 -6.54 -8.42
CA ILE A 18 3.12 -7.93 -8.60
C ILE A 18 2.06 -8.65 -9.41
N ASN A 19 2.43 -9.05 -10.62
CA ASN A 19 1.64 -9.93 -11.47
C ASN A 19 2.32 -11.30 -11.51
N TYR A 20 1.69 -12.31 -10.92
CA TYR A 20 2.24 -13.65 -10.79
C TYR A 20 1.22 -14.69 -11.28
N THR A 21 1.67 -15.72 -12.00
CA THR A 21 0.84 -16.88 -12.34
C THR A 21 1.28 -18.04 -11.46
N SER A 22 0.35 -18.62 -10.69
CA SER A 22 0.64 -19.73 -9.80
C SER A 22 0.98 -21.01 -10.58
N ASN A 23 1.50 -22.03 -9.88
CA ASN A 23 1.75 -23.34 -10.48
C ASN A 23 0.46 -24.02 -10.99
N ASP A 24 -0.70 -23.63 -10.46
CA ASP A 24 -2.02 -24.11 -10.90
C ASP A 24 -2.58 -23.25 -12.06
N ASN A 25 -1.75 -22.39 -12.65
CA ASN A 25 -2.09 -21.49 -13.75
C ASN A 25 -3.13 -20.41 -13.39
N GLU A 26 -3.26 -20.10 -12.10
CA GLU A 26 -4.14 -19.05 -11.59
C GLU A 26 -3.41 -17.70 -11.54
N PRO A 27 -3.99 -16.62 -12.07
CA PRO A 27 -3.43 -15.29 -11.97
C PRO A 27 -3.59 -14.73 -10.54
N ILE A 28 -2.50 -14.21 -10.00
CA ILE A 28 -2.42 -13.57 -8.69
C ILE A 28 -1.89 -12.15 -8.88
N PHE A 29 -2.64 -11.18 -8.35
CA PHE A 29 -2.24 -9.79 -8.27
C PHE A 29 -2.02 -9.38 -6.82
N ALA A 30 -0.92 -8.69 -6.55
CA ALA A 30 -0.65 -8.04 -5.27
C ALA A 30 -0.05 -6.65 -5.50
N GLN A 31 -0.38 -5.71 -4.62
CA GLN A 31 0.13 -4.35 -4.68
C GLN A 31 0.71 -3.95 -3.32
N ALA A 32 1.82 -3.23 -3.33
CA ALA A 32 2.43 -2.64 -2.15
C ALA A 32 2.92 -1.22 -2.44
N SER A 33 2.73 -0.31 -1.48
CA SER A 33 3.21 1.07 -1.57
C SER A 33 4.06 1.44 -0.36
N PHE A 34 5.17 2.16 -0.57
CA PHE A 34 6.02 2.64 0.53
C PHE A 34 6.68 3.98 0.21
N ALA A 35 7.10 4.69 1.26
CA ALA A 35 7.81 5.96 1.16
C ALA A 35 9.30 5.77 1.47
N LEU A 36 10.16 6.13 0.52
CA LEU A 36 11.59 6.26 0.75
C LEU A 36 11.91 7.68 1.23
N LYS A 37 12.43 7.79 2.45
CA LYS A 37 12.85 9.07 3.03
C LYS A 37 14.31 9.36 2.71
N ALA A 38 14.64 10.63 2.51
CA ALA A 38 16.02 11.10 2.27
C ALA A 38 16.93 10.87 3.49
N GLU A 39 16.37 11.02 4.68
CA GLU A 39 17.09 10.88 5.94
C GLU A 39 16.46 9.79 6.80
N THR A 40 17.32 9.07 7.54
CA THR A 40 16.87 8.13 8.55
C THR A 40 16.32 8.91 9.74
N SER A 41 15.03 8.73 10.02
CA SER A 41 14.39 9.31 11.19
C SER A 41 14.15 8.21 12.21
N THR A 42 15.22 7.65 12.77
CA THR A 42 15.11 6.80 13.96
C THR A 42 14.82 7.72 15.15
N PRO A 43 13.66 7.61 15.82
CA PRO A 43 13.39 8.43 16.99
C PRO A 43 14.45 8.17 18.06
N GLY A 44 14.99 9.22 18.68
CA GLY A 44 15.98 9.07 19.74
C GLY A 44 15.45 8.22 20.90
N LEU A 45 16.33 7.52 21.61
CA LEU A 45 15.94 6.73 22.79
C LEU A 45 15.23 7.63 23.81
N GLY A 46 14.04 7.21 24.26
CA GLY A 46 13.19 8.00 25.18
C GLY A 46 12.33 9.08 24.51
N SER A 47 12.40 9.22 23.17
CA SER A 47 11.45 10.06 22.44
C SER A 47 10.03 9.52 22.56
N ARG A 48 9.05 10.44 22.58
CA ARG A 48 7.64 10.06 22.57
C ARG A 48 7.35 9.21 21.35
N ALA A 49 6.67 8.08 21.54
CA ALA A 49 6.19 7.28 20.43
C ALA A 49 5.38 8.16 19.47
N PRO A 50 5.51 7.96 18.14
CA PRO A 50 4.64 8.61 17.17
C PRO A 50 3.17 8.38 17.53
N ALA A 51 2.30 9.35 17.22
CA ALA A 51 0.88 9.16 17.39
C ALA A 51 0.43 7.94 16.57
N SER A 52 -0.18 6.96 17.23
CA SER A 52 -0.77 5.81 16.55
C SER A 52 -1.98 6.29 15.74
N ILE A 53 -1.93 6.15 14.43
CA ILE A 53 -3.07 6.42 13.55
C ILE A 53 -3.69 5.07 13.21
N THR A 54 -4.91 4.82 13.70
CA THR A 54 -5.74 3.68 13.28
C THR A 54 -6.76 4.18 12.28
N HIS A 55 -6.58 3.85 11.00
CA HIS A 55 -7.59 4.12 9.97
C HIS A 55 -8.86 3.30 10.28
N LYS A 56 -10.01 3.97 10.32
CA LYS A 56 -11.32 3.32 10.44
C LYS A 56 -11.84 3.01 9.04
N ALA A 57 -12.66 1.96 8.92
CA ALA A 57 -13.34 1.61 7.66
C ALA A 57 -14.20 2.75 7.09
N SER A 58 -14.66 3.68 7.94
CA SER A 58 -15.37 4.90 7.55
C SER A 58 -14.48 5.97 6.89
N ASP A 59 -13.16 5.89 7.04
CA ASP A 59 -12.20 6.85 6.48
C ASP A 59 -11.90 6.54 4.99
N ALA A 60 -12.34 5.38 4.50
CA ALA A 60 -12.38 5.07 3.08
C ALA A 60 -13.66 5.69 2.49
N GLU A 61 -13.59 6.96 2.09
CA GLU A 61 -14.69 7.58 1.36
C GLU A 61 -15.02 6.78 0.09
N GLY A 62 -16.30 6.44 -0.05
CA GLY A 62 -16.81 5.54 -1.06
C GLY A 62 -16.83 6.15 -2.45
N TYR A 63 -16.06 5.55 -3.34
CA TYR A 63 -16.33 5.60 -4.78
C TYR A 63 -17.51 4.67 -5.08
N LEU A 64 -18.72 5.23 -5.24
CA LEU A 64 -19.80 4.54 -5.94
C LEU A 64 -20.06 5.22 -7.29
N PRO A 65 -19.53 4.68 -8.40
CA PRO A 65 -20.04 5.01 -9.72
C PRO A 65 -20.88 3.83 -10.27
N TYR A 66 -22.18 4.15 -10.45
CA TYR A 66 -23.14 3.55 -11.39
C TYR A 66 -23.58 2.08 -11.24
N HIS A 67 -24.84 1.89 -10.80
CA HIS A 67 -25.76 1.01 -11.53
C HIS A 67 -27.15 1.63 -11.65
N LYS A 68 -27.66 1.57 -12.88
CA LYS A 68 -28.91 2.12 -13.42
C LYS A 68 -30.18 1.43 -12.90
N LEU A 69 -31.27 2.20 -12.86
CA LEU A 69 -32.66 1.90 -13.30
C LEU A 69 -33.25 0.50 -13.02
N TYR A 70 -34.28 0.36 -12.16
CA TYR A 70 -35.73 0.43 -12.50
C TYR A 70 -36.63 0.18 -11.26
N ARG A 71 -37.85 0.73 -11.36
CA ARG A 71 -39.07 0.77 -10.53
C ARG A 71 -39.60 -0.55 -9.92
N PRO A 72 -40.58 -0.53 -8.98
CA PRO A 72 -42.00 -0.17 -9.28
C PRO A 72 -42.39 1.28 -9.03
#